data_AF-A0A1G5LFI3-F1
#
_entry.id   AF-A0A1G5LFI3-F1
#
_cell.length_a   1.000
_cell.length_b   1.000
_cell.length_c   1.000
_cell.angle_alpha   90.00
_cell.angle_beta   90.00
_cell.angle_gamma   90.00
#
_symmetry.space_group_name_H-M   'P 1'
#
loop_
_entity.id
_entity.type
_entity.pdbx_description
1 polymer ?
#
loop_
_entity_poly.entity_id
_entity_poly.type
_entity_poly.pdbx_seq_one_letter_code
_entity_poly.pdbx_strand_id
1 'polypeptide(L)'
;MVAVSSPGSLRPLHPLHAILLAFPLPLFMGALLSDLAYRASFHIQWANFSSWLIAGGLVGGGFALLWALINLFRRGPARKGRLITYFVVLLVMWGLGFVNALVHAKDAWATMPEGLILSAITTLLALAAAWIGYSGFQGEAR
;
A
#
# COMPACT_ATOMS: atom_id res chain seq x y z
N MET A 1 24.61 24.03 -30.51
CA MET A 1 24.44 23.99 -29.05
C MET A 1 23.25 23.09 -28.73
N VAL A 2 23.49 21.84 -28.34
CA VAL A 2 22.43 20.92 -27.89
C VAL A 2 22.30 21.11 -26.38
N ALA A 3 21.18 21.67 -25.93
CA ALA A 3 20.85 21.72 -24.51
C ALA A 3 20.51 20.29 -24.06
N VAL A 4 21.48 19.60 -23.45
CA VAL A 4 21.23 18.35 -22.75
C VAL A 4 20.43 18.71 -21.51
N SER A 5 19.12 18.53 -21.56
CA SER A 5 18.26 18.57 -20.37
C SER A 5 18.70 17.43 -19.45
N SER A 6 19.47 17.75 -18.40
CA SER A 6 19.81 16.77 -17.36
C SER A 6 18.50 16.18 -16.81
N PRO A 7 18.26 14.86 -16.89
CA PRO A 7 17.13 14.26 -16.22
C PRO A 7 17.28 14.59 -14.74
N GLY A 8 16.30 15.30 -14.18
CA GLY A 8 16.41 15.86 -12.84
C GLY A 8 16.74 14.78 -11.83
N SER A 9 17.96 14.83 -11.28
CA SER A 9 18.45 14.00 -10.17
C SER A 9 17.31 13.75 -9.17
N LEU A 10 16.86 12.51 -9.05
CA LEU A 10 15.87 12.09 -8.07
C LEU A 10 16.62 11.73 -6.81
N ARG A 11 16.35 12.43 -5.72
CA ARG A 11 16.79 11.96 -4.42
C ARG A 11 16.07 10.65 -4.10
N PRO A 12 16.79 9.63 -3.62
CA PRO A 12 16.22 8.38 -3.12
C PRO A 12 15.04 8.63 -2.18
N LEU A 13 14.07 7.71 -2.16
CA LEU A 13 13.09 7.66 -1.08
C LEU A 13 13.85 7.64 0.25
N HIS A 14 13.37 8.40 1.22
CA HIS A 14 13.98 8.37 2.54
C HIS A 14 13.99 6.91 3.03
N PRO A 15 15.11 6.35 3.52
CA PRO A 15 15.22 4.92 3.84
C PRO A 15 14.10 4.44 4.77
N LEU A 16 13.74 5.25 5.76
CA LEU A 16 12.61 4.97 6.65
C LEU A 16 11.27 4.84 5.90
N HIS A 17 11.00 5.71 4.92
CA HIS A 17 9.78 5.61 4.12
C HIS A 17 9.77 4.37 3.23
N ALA A 18 10.92 4.01 2.66
CA ALA A 18 11.07 2.80 1.87
C ALA A 18 10.85 1.54 2.72
N ILE A 19 11.32 1.54 3.97
CA ILE A 19 11.04 0.46 4.93
C ILE A 19 9.54 0.41 5.24
N LEU A 20 8.91 1.54 5.55
CA LEU A 20 7.47 1.61 5.85
C LEU A 20 6.60 1.16 4.66
N LEU A 21 6.99 1.48 3.43
CA LEU A 21 6.31 1.05 2.21
C LEU A 21 6.44 -0.45 1.94
N ALA A 22 7.43 -1.13 2.53
CA ALA A 22 7.61 -2.57 2.37
C ALA A 22 6.60 -3.42 3.17
N PHE A 23 5.91 -2.82 4.15
CA PHE A 23 4.96 -3.55 5.02
C PHE A 23 3.60 -3.85 4.37
N PRO A 24 2.91 -2.89 3.70
CA PRO A 24 1.53 -3.10 3.26
C PRO A 24 1.36 -4.24 2.26
N LEU A 25 2.26 -4.37 1.29
CA LEU A 25 2.16 -5.37 0.23
C LEU A 25 2.13 -6.81 0.75
N PRO A 26 3.14 -7.30 1.50
CA PRO A 26 3.13 -8.67 2.02
C PRO A 26 1.99 -8.91 3.01
N LEU A 27 1.59 -7.90 3.79
CA LEU A 27 0.52 -8.04 4.78
C LEU A 27 -0.86 -8.16 4.12
N PHE A 28 -1.21 -7.29 3.16
CA PHE A 28 -2.46 -7.42 2.42
C PHE A 28 -2.48 -8.68 1.54
N MET A 29 -1.35 -9.05 0.94
CA MET A 29 -1.24 -10.31 0.18
C MET A 29 -1.45 -11.53 1.08
N GLY A 30 -0.88 -11.53 2.28
CA GLY A 30 -1.10 -12.58 3.27
C GLY A 30 -2.56 -12.66 3.73
N ALA A 31 -3.23 -11.52 3.89
CA ALA A 31 -4.66 -11.47 4.19
C ALA A 31 -5.49 -12.09 3.06
N LEU A 32 -5.20 -11.75 1.80
CA LEU A 32 -5.86 -12.35 0.64
C LEU A 32 -5.68 -13.89 0.58
N LEU A 33 -4.47 -14.39 0.85
CA LEU A 33 -4.22 -15.84 0.89
C LEU A 33 -4.99 -16.51 2.04
N SER A 34 -5.10 -15.84 3.17
CA SER A 34 -5.85 -16.31 4.33
C SER A 34 -7.36 -16.34 4.04
N ASP A 35 -7.88 -15.33 3.35
CA ASP A 35 -9.28 -15.28 2.91
C ASP A 35 -9.61 -16.41 1.92
N LEU A 36 -8.68 -16.72 1.01
CA LEU A 36 -8.82 -17.87 0.11
C LEU A 36 -8.82 -19.20 0.88
N ALA A 37 -7.95 -19.33 1.88
CA ALA A 37 -7.91 -20.51 2.74
C ALA A 37 -9.20 -20.65 3.58
N TYR A 38 -9.76 -19.54 4.10
CA TYR A 38 -11.05 -19.53 4.78
C TYR A 38 -12.17 -19.99 3.83
N ARG A 39 -12.20 -19.45 2.60
CA ARG A 39 -13.22 -19.84 1.61
C ARG A 39 -13.14 -21.31 1.23
N ALA A 40 -11.95 -21.90 1.20
CA ALA A 40 -11.76 -23.31 0.87
C ALA A 40 -12.05 -24.27 2.04
N SER A 41 -11.72 -23.87 3.27
CA SER A 41 -11.75 -24.77 4.44
C SER A 41 -12.82 -24.45 5.49
N PHE A 42 -13.42 -23.27 5.44
CA PHE A 42 -14.37 -22.73 6.43
C PHE A 42 -13.83 -22.66 7.88
N HIS A 43 -12.52 -22.76 8.08
CA HIS A 43 -11.90 -22.63 9.40
C HIS A 43 -11.74 -21.16 9.80
N ILE A 44 -12.44 -20.74 10.86
CA ILE A 44 -12.47 -19.35 11.35
C ILE A 44 -11.10 -18.77 11.72
N GLN A 45 -10.10 -19.61 12.00
CA GLN A 45 -8.74 -19.15 12.29
C GLN A 45 -8.10 -18.41 11.11
N TRP A 46 -8.45 -18.77 9.88
CA TRP A 46 -7.98 -18.05 8.70
C TRP A 46 -8.55 -16.64 8.61
N ALA A 47 -9.83 -16.47 8.96
CA ALA A 47 -10.47 -15.16 9.02
C ALA A 47 -9.86 -14.28 10.13
N ASN A 48 -9.58 -14.86 11.30
CA ASN A 48 -8.87 -14.17 12.38
C ASN A 48 -7.44 -13.77 11.96
N PHE A 49 -6.73 -14.65 11.26
CA PHE A 49 -5.38 -14.34 10.79
C PHE A 49 -5.39 -13.21 9.76
N SER A 50 -6.35 -13.24 8.83
CA SER A 50 -6.59 -12.15 7.86
C SER A 50 -6.82 -10.81 8.56
N SER A 51 -7.67 -10.78 9.59
CA SER A 51 -7.99 -9.53 10.31
C SER A 51 -6.75 -8.90 10.97
N TRP A 52 -5.87 -9.71 11.56
CA TRP A 52 -4.60 -9.25 12.12
C TRP A 52 -3.61 -8.76 11.05
N LEU A 53 -3.53 -9.44 9.91
CA LEU A 53 -2.68 -9.02 8.80
C LEU A 53 -3.14 -7.69 8.19
N ILE A 54 -4.44 -7.50 8.00
CA ILE A 54 -5.03 -6.24 7.53
C ILE A 54 -4.71 -5.12 8.53
N ALA A 55 -4.88 -5.36 9.83
CA ALA A 55 -4.55 -4.39 10.87
C ALA A 55 -3.06 -4.00 10.84
N GLY A 56 -2.15 -4.97 10.71
CA GLY A 56 -0.72 -4.70 10.55
C GLY A 56 -0.41 -3.89 9.29
N GLY A 57 -1.06 -4.23 8.17
CA GLY A 57 -0.93 -3.52 6.89
C GLY A 57 -1.37 -2.06 7.00
N LEU A 58 -2.45 -1.79 7.73
CA LEU A 58 -2.92 -0.43 8.01
C LEU A 58 -1.98 0.39 8.87
N VAL A 59 -1.34 -0.23 9.87
CA VAL A 59 -0.35 0.45 10.71
C VAL A 59 0.86 0.85 9.87
N GLY A 60 1.47 -0.09 9.15
CA GLY A 60 2.62 0.18 8.26
C GLY A 60 2.27 1.17 7.15
N GLY A 61 1.12 0.98 6.50
CA GLY A 61 0.61 1.85 5.44
C GLY A 61 0.26 3.25 5.94
N GLY A 62 -0.25 3.37 7.17
CA GLY A 62 -0.55 4.65 7.81
C GLY A 62 0.71 5.48 8.04
N PHE A 63 1.77 4.86 8.56
CA PHE A 63 3.06 5.55 8.70
C PHE A 63 3.67 5.93 7.34
N ALA A 64 3.56 5.05 6.33
CA ALA A 64 3.96 5.40 4.96
C ALA A 64 3.16 6.60 4.42
N LEU A 65 1.86 6.68 4.70
CA LEU A 65 0.98 7.76 4.27
C LEU A 65 1.29 9.09 4.93
N LEU A 66 1.55 9.09 6.23
CA LEU A 66 2.02 10.29 6.93
C LEU A 66 3.34 10.80 6.34
N TRP A 67 4.26 9.89 6.01
CA TRP A 67 5.52 10.29 5.40
C TRP A 67 5.34 10.82 3.97
N ALA A 68 4.46 10.22 3.18
CA ALA A 68 4.11 10.70 1.84
C ALA A 68 3.49 12.10 1.90
N LEU A 69 2.63 12.37 2.88
CA LEU A 69 2.03 13.67 3.13
C LEU A 69 3.10 14.73 3.47
N ILE A 70 4.04 14.41 4.37
CA ILE A 70 5.16 15.31 4.70
C ILE A 70 6.01 15.63 3.46
N ASN A 71 6.24 14.64 2.59
CA ASN A 71 6.97 14.87 1.33
C ASN A 71 6.21 15.75 0.34
N LEU A 72 4.89 15.72 0.36
CA LEU A 72 4.06 16.56 -0.50
C LEU A 72 4.20 18.06 -0.15
N PHE A 73 4.35 18.38 1.14
CA PHE A 73 4.56 19.77 1.60
C PHE A 73 6.02 20.23 1.51
N ARG A 74 7.01 19.33 1.63
CA ARG A 74 8.44 19.68 1.61
C ARG A 74 9.03 19.90 0.21
N ARG A 75 8.37 19.47 -0.87
CA ARG A 75 8.93 19.50 -2.24
C ARG A 75 8.32 20.60 -3.11
N GLY A 76 9.17 21.28 -3.90
CA GLY A 76 8.78 22.36 -4.80
C GLY A 76 7.93 21.92 -6.01
N PRO A 77 7.33 22.88 -6.75
CA PRO A 77 6.29 22.65 -7.76
C PRO A 77 6.69 21.75 -8.93
N ALA A 78 7.98 21.67 -9.27
CA ALA A 78 8.48 20.95 -10.44
C ALA A 78 8.23 19.42 -10.44
N ARG A 79 7.87 18.81 -9.30
CA ARG A 79 7.61 17.35 -9.21
C ARG A 79 6.29 17.00 -8.53
N LYS A 80 5.39 17.99 -8.35
CA LYS A 80 4.18 17.83 -7.53
C LYS A 80 3.22 16.75 -8.09
N GLY A 81 3.11 16.61 -9.42
CA GLY A 81 2.20 15.66 -10.07
C GLY A 81 2.42 14.20 -9.63
N ARG A 82 3.64 13.68 -9.76
CA ARG A 82 3.96 12.29 -9.38
C ARG A 82 3.81 12.04 -7.88
N LEU A 83 4.17 13.02 -7.04
CA LEU A 83 3.99 12.94 -5.59
C LEU A 83 2.51 12.89 -5.20
N ILE A 84 1.66 13.66 -5.88
CA ILE A 84 0.20 13.60 -5.70
C ILE A 84 -0.33 12.23 -6.11
N THR A 85 0.04 11.72 -7.29
CA THR A 85 -0.41 10.39 -7.74
C THR A 85 -0.02 9.30 -6.74
N TYR A 86 1.24 9.30 -6.28
CA TYR A 86 1.71 8.37 -5.26
C TYR A 86 0.90 8.47 -3.96
N PHE A 87 0.71 9.69 -3.44
CA PHE A 87 -0.06 9.93 -2.23
C PHE A 87 -1.52 9.46 -2.37
N VAL A 88 -2.17 9.76 -3.50
CA VAL A 88 -3.56 9.35 -3.77
C VAL A 88 -3.69 7.83 -3.83
N VAL A 89 -2.79 7.13 -4.54
CA VAL A 89 -2.81 5.66 -4.59
C VAL A 89 -2.64 5.06 -3.20
N LEU A 90 -1.71 5.58 -2.42
CA LEU A 90 -1.46 5.12 -1.05
C LEU A 90 -2.65 5.43 -0.11
N LEU A 91 -3.29 6.59 -0.29
CA LEU A 91 -4.49 6.99 0.47
C LEU A 91 -5.67 6.07 0.16
N VAL A 92 -5.91 5.77 -1.11
CA VAL A 92 -7.00 4.86 -1.54
C VAL A 92 -6.74 3.44 -1.05
N MET A 93 -5.50 2.95 -1.17
CA MET A 93 -5.08 1.67 -0.59
C MET A 93 -5.40 1.61 0.90
N TRP A 94 -4.97 2.63 1.66
CA TRP A 94 -5.15 2.69 3.10
C TRP A 94 -6.64 2.77 3.48
N GLY A 95 -7.42 3.61 2.80
CA GLY A 95 -8.86 3.75 3.03
C GLY A 95 -9.63 2.45 2.76
N LEU A 96 -9.32 1.75 1.65
CA LEU A 96 -9.95 0.45 1.37
C LEU A 96 -9.47 -0.63 2.34
N GLY A 97 -8.22 -0.60 2.79
CA GLY A 97 -7.72 -1.47 3.86
C GLY A 97 -8.50 -1.27 5.16
N PHE A 98 -8.86 -0.02 5.47
CA PHE A 98 -9.63 0.31 6.67
C PHE A 98 -11.05 -0.23 6.58
N VAL A 99 -11.72 -0.06 5.43
CA VAL A 99 -13.02 -0.69 5.18
C VAL A 99 -12.91 -2.22 5.27
N ASN A 100 -11.83 -2.80 4.74
CA ASN A 100 -11.59 -4.24 4.84
C ASN A 100 -11.47 -4.71 6.30
N ALA A 101 -10.80 -3.95 7.16
CA ALA A 101 -10.70 -4.23 8.58
C ALA A 101 -12.08 -4.19 9.26
N LEU A 102 -12.94 -3.22 8.89
CA LEU A 102 -14.30 -3.14 9.42
C LEU A 102 -15.16 -4.32 8.96
N VAL A 103 -14.99 -4.79 7.73
CA VAL A 103 -15.67 -6.00 7.22
C VAL A 103 -15.20 -7.23 7.99
N HIS A 104 -13.90 -7.36 8.26
CA HIS A 104 -13.34 -8.45 9.06
C HIS A 104 -13.63 -8.35 10.56
N ALA A 105 -14.08 -7.20 11.04
CA ALA A 105 -14.56 -7.02 12.41
C ALA A 105 -16.02 -7.50 12.61
N LYS A 106 -16.75 -7.77 11.52
CA LYS A 106 -18.05 -8.45 11.58
C LYS A 106 -17.85 -9.90 12.00
N ASP A 107 -18.94 -10.57 12.36
CA ASP A 107 -18.93 -12.02 12.55
C ASP A 107 -18.34 -12.70 11.30
N ALA A 108 -17.45 -13.69 11.49
CA ALA A 108 -16.68 -14.28 10.39
C ALA A 108 -17.56 -14.85 9.26
N TRP A 109 -18.76 -15.30 9.61
CA TRP A 109 -19.77 -15.77 8.66
C TRP A 109 -20.38 -14.66 7.79
N ALA A 110 -20.36 -13.40 8.24
CA ALA A 110 -20.84 -12.22 7.53
C ALA A 110 -19.73 -11.49 6.74
N THR A 111 -18.46 -11.88 6.93
CA THR A 111 -17.29 -11.27 6.27
C THR A 111 -17.18 -11.66 4.80
N MET A 112 -17.69 -12.82 4.40
CA MET A 112 -17.64 -13.31 3.02
C MET A 112 -18.94 -13.01 2.27
N PRO A 113 -18.89 -12.60 0.98
CA PRO A 113 -17.72 -12.53 0.08
C PRO A 113 -16.98 -11.18 0.07
N GLU A 114 -17.48 -10.17 0.79
CA GLU A 114 -16.98 -8.79 0.75
C GLU A 114 -15.49 -8.69 1.12
N GLY A 115 -15.06 -9.38 2.18
CA GLY A 115 -13.67 -9.37 2.66
C GLY A 115 -12.66 -9.85 1.62
N LEU A 116 -12.99 -10.92 0.89
CA LEU A 116 -12.12 -11.46 -0.17
C LEU A 116 -11.89 -10.44 -1.29
N ILE A 117 -12.96 -9.77 -1.73
CA ILE A 117 -12.89 -8.76 -2.80
C ILE A 117 -12.05 -7.57 -2.33
N LEU A 118 -12.28 -7.09 -1.11
CA LEU A 118 -11.53 -5.98 -0.53
C LEU A 118 -10.05 -6.31 -0.31
N SER A 119 -9.73 -7.52 0.15
CA SER A 119 -8.35 -8.01 0.26
C SER A 119 -7.64 -8.07 -1.10
N ALA A 120 -8.34 -8.46 -2.16
CA ALA A 120 -7.77 -8.48 -3.51
C ALA A 120 -7.47 -7.06 -4.01
N ILE A 121 -8.42 -6.14 -3.85
CA ILE A 121 -8.24 -4.74 -4.27
C ILE A 121 -7.12 -4.06 -3.49
N THR A 122 -7.08 -4.24 -2.17
CA THR A 122 -6.05 -3.64 -1.31
C THR A 122 -4.65 -4.17 -1.63
N THR A 123 -4.53 -5.47 -1.94
CA THR A 123 -3.27 -6.08 -2.41
C THR A 123 -2.80 -5.47 -3.73
N LEU A 124 -3.70 -5.31 -4.72
CA LEU A 124 -3.36 -4.70 -6.01
C LEU A 124 -2.91 -3.24 -5.85
N LEU A 125 -3.59 -2.48 -5.00
CA LEU A 125 -3.22 -1.10 -4.72
C LEU A 125 -1.90 -0.99 -3.96
N ALA A 126 -1.62 -1.91 -3.03
CA ALA A 126 -0.34 -1.97 -2.34
C ALA A 126 0.80 -2.28 -3.30
N LEU A 127 0.57 -3.17 -4.28
CA LEU A 127 1.53 -3.46 -5.35
C LEU A 127 1.77 -2.22 -6.21
N ALA A 128 0.72 -1.51 -6.62
CA ALA A 128 0.83 -0.27 -7.38
C ALA A 128 1.58 0.81 -6.59
N ALA A 129 1.29 0.97 -5.29
CA ALA A 129 1.99 1.92 -4.43
C ALA A 129 3.48 1.59 -4.28
N ALA A 130 3.82 0.31 -4.06
CA ALA A 130 5.20 -0.17 -4.01
C ALA A 130 5.91 0.10 -5.33
N TRP A 131 5.27 -0.20 -6.47
CA TRP A 131 5.83 0.05 -7.79
C TRP A 131 6.11 1.54 -8.02
N ILE A 132 5.14 2.42 -7.74
CA ILE A 132 5.29 3.87 -7.90
C ILE A 132 6.38 4.43 -6.97
N GLY A 133 6.46 3.93 -5.74
CA GLY A 133 7.50 4.30 -4.79
C GLY A 133 8.88 3.89 -5.27
N TYR A 134 9.13 2.60 -5.44
CA TYR A 134 10.45 2.05 -5.76
C TYR A 134 10.91 2.33 -7.20
N SER A 135 10.01 2.51 -8.17
CA SER A 135 10.40 2.94 -9.53
C SER A 135 11.07 4.31 -9.57
N GLY A 136 10.94 5.12 -8.51
CA GLY A 136 11.70 6.36 -8.36
C GLY A 136 13.21 6.14 -8.16
N PHE A 137 13.61 4.93 -7.77
CA PHE A 137 14.99 4.53 -7.48
C PHE A 137 15.76 4.09 -8.74
N GLN A 138 15.07 3.62 -9.78
CA GLN A 138 15.67 3.06 -11.00
C GLN A 138 16.22 4.11 -11.98
N GLY A 139 15.97 5.40 -11.74
CA GLY A 139 16.50 6.50 -12.56
C GLY A 139 17.98 6.83 -12.32
N GLU A 140 18.65 6.19 -11.35
CA GLU A 140 20.04 6.45 -10.97
C GLU A 140 21.06 5.47 -11.57
N ALA A 141 20.64 4.36 -12.18
CA ALA A 141 21.53 3.26 -12.57
C ALA A 141 21.89 3.20 -14.07
N ARG A 142 21.69 4.28 -14.84
CA ARG A 142 22.10 4.37 -16.26
C ARG A 142 22.75 5.70 -16.59
#